data_AF-A0A8T6NE75-F1
#
_entry.id   AF-A0A8T6NE75-F1
#
_cell.length_a   1.000
_cell.length_b   1.000
_cell.length_c   1.000
_cell.angle_alpha   90.00
_cell.angle_beta   90.00
_cell.angle_gamma   90.00
#
_symmetry.space_group_name_H-M   'P 1'
#
loop_
_entity.id
_entity.type
_entity.pdbx_description
1 polymer ?
#
loop_
_entity_poly.entity_id
_entity_poly.type
_entity_poly.pdbx_seq_one_letter_code
_entity_poly.pdbx_strand_id
1 'polypeptide(L)'
;MTEFLHATTNMVDACKIPVIADCDTGFGGPSNVSHMVKKYEGAGVAAISIEDKIFPKQNSLLEGGIQDMLSEKEFVAKIIAAKEAKRSPSFMIIARTEALIAGLGMNEAIQRARAYEKAGADAILIHSKKNTPDEVFEFADTWGGKLPIVIVPTSYPSVNLSDLQKHKIKMIIYANQTLRASYASMNRVLEQIKNSDSLSSVKEEISAMEEIFKLQKMYELKTEEEMIKQNLKKMGYIS
;
A
#
# COMPACT_ATOMS: atom_id res chain seq x y z
N MET A 1 -4.88 3.67 -13.61
CA MET A 1 -3.64 4.33 -13.14
C MET A 1 -3.91 5.73 -12.62
N THR A 2 -4.50 6.64 -13.41
CA THR A 2 -4.77 8.03 -13.00
C THR A 2 -5.55 8.15 -11.69
N GLU A 3 -6.63 7.38 -11.52
CA GLU A 3 -7.46 7.43 -10.31
C GLU A 3 -6.70 6.95 -9.06
N PHE A 4 -5.94 5.86 -9.18
CA PHE A 4 -5.08 5.36 -8.10
C PHE A 4 -3.99 6.37 -7.73
N LEU A 5 -3.39 7.03 -8.73
CA LEU A 5 -2.40 8.07 -8.49
C LEU A 5 -3.01 9.25 -7.75
N HIS A 6 -4.18 9.76 -8.18
CA HIS A 6 -4.87 10.86 -7.49
C HIS A 6 -5.16 10.54 -6.01
N ALA A 7 -5.71 9.35 -5.74
CA ALA A 7 -5.94 8.91 -4.37
C ALA A 7 -4.63 8.84 -3.56
N THR A 8 -3.56 8.36 -4.19
CA THR A 8 -2.24 8.27 -3.57
C THR A 8 -1.63 9.64 -3.28
N THR A 9 -1.73 10.59 -4.21
CA THR A 9 -1.27 11.97 -4.01
C THR A 9 -1.95 12.62 -2.81
N ASN A 10 -3.27 12.47 -2.68
CA ASN A 10 -4.00 13.00 -1.53
C ASN A 10 -3.49 12.41 -0.20
N MET A 11 -3.12 11.12 -0.17
CA MET A 11 -2.52 10.49 1.01
C MET A 11 -1.12 11.01 1.29
N VAL A 12 -0.29 11.22 0.26
CA VAL A 12 1.05 11.80 0.41
C VAL A 12 0.98 13.21 1.00
N ASP A 13 0.07 14.05 0.50
CA ASP A 13 -0.08 15.43 0.97
C ASP A 13 -0.58 15.49 2.43
N ALA A 14 -1.43 14.53 2.83
CA ALA A 14 -2.00 14.48 4.17
C ALA A 14 -1.05 13.87 5.22
N CYS A 15 -0.22 12.90 4.83
CA CYS A 15 0.60 12.09 5.75
C CYS A 15 2.03 12.61 5.91
N LYS A 16 2.56 12.55 7.13
CA LYS A 16 3.98 12.87 7.43
C LYS A 16 4.90 11.64 7.39
N ILE A 17 4.36 10.49 7.03
CA ILE A 17 5.07 9.21 6.95
C ILE A 17 5.14 8.74 5.49
N PRO A 18 6.11 7.89 5.12
CA PRO A 18 6.24 7.40 3.75
C PRO A 18 4.97 6.66 3.29
N VAL A 19 4.51 6.98 2.07
CA VAL A 19 3.42 6.25 1.41
C VAL A 19 4.02 5.24 0.43
N ILE A 20 3.55 3.99 0.52
CA ILE A 20 3.87 2.90 -0.41
C ILE A 20 2.62 2.60 -1.23
N ALA A 21 2.73 2.63 -2.56
CA ALA A 21 1.60 2.39 -3.45
C ALA A 21 1.59 0.96 -4.01
N ASP A 22 0.46 0.25 -3.91
CA ASP A 22 0.19 -0.93 -4.76
C ASP A 22 -0.11 -0.43 -6.18
N CYS A 23 0.71 -0.83 -7.14
CA CYS A 23 0.64 -0.43 -8.54
C CYS A 23 0.26 -1.59 -9.46
N ASP A 24 -0.44 -2.60 -8.93
CA ASP A 24 -0.91 -3.77 -9.66
C ASP A 24 0.26 -4.42 -10.43
N THR A 25 0.09 -4.68 -11.72
CA THR A 25 1.12 -5.23 -12.61
C THR A 25 1.96 -4.14 -13.30
N GLY A 26 1.86 -2.89 -12.83
CA GLY A 26 2.51 -1.72 -13.45
C GLY A 26 1.72 -1.10 -14.61
N PHE A 27 0.41 -1.37 -14.69
CA PHE A 27 -0.55 -0.77 -15.64
C PHE A 27 -0.22 -0.95 -17.14
N GLY A 28 0.54 -1.98 -17.51
CA GLY A 28 0.89 -2.27 -18.90
C GLY A 28 2.27 -2.92 -19.05
N GLY A 29 2.98 -2.57 -20.12
CA GLY A 29 4.35 -3.05 -20.39
C GLY A 29 5.44 -2.17 -19.74
N PRO A 30 6.72 -2.42 -20.04
CA PRO A 30 7.85 -1.66 -19.48
C PRO A 30 7.74 -0.13 -19.65
N SER A 31 7.29 0.35 -20.81
CA SER A 31 7.09 1.79 -21.05
C SER A 31 6.02 2.41 -20.13
N ASN A 32 4.95 1.66 -19.83
CA ASN A 32 3.92 2.08 -18.88
C ASN A 32 4.48 2.14 -17.46
N VAL A 33 5.31 1.16 -17.08
CA VAL A 33 6.00 1.13 -15.78
C VAL A 33 6.92 2.34 -15.62
N SER A 34 7.75 2.65 -16.62
CA SER A 34 8.61 3.83 -16.57
C SER A 34 7.82 5.14 -16.45
N HIS A 35 6.68 5.24 -17.13
CA HIS A 35 5.79 6.40 -16.99
C HIS A 35 5.18 6.47 -15.58
N MET A 36 4.70 5.34 -15.07
CA MET A 36 4.12 5.22 -13.72
C MET A 36 5.12 5.63 -12.65
N VAL A 37 6.36 5.10 -12.69
CA VAL A 37 7.41 5.45 -11.72
C VAL A 37 7.62 6.95 -11.65
N LYS A 38 7.80 7.61 -12.80
CA LYS A 38 8.00 9.07 -12.86
C LYS A 38 6.83 9.86 -12.27
N LYS A 39 5.61 9.36 -12.43
CA LYS A 39 4.40 10.00 -11.91
C LYS A 39 4.22 9.79 -10.41
N TYR A 40 4.38 8.57 -9.93
CA TYR A 40 4.26 8.24 -8.50
C TYR A 40 5.38 8.88 -7.68
N GLU A 41 6.63 8.78 -8.14
CA GLU A 41 7.77 9.45 -7.52
C GLU A 41 7.58 10.98 -7.52
N GLY A 42 7.15 11.56 -8.64
CA GLY A 42 6.88 13.00 -8.75
C GLY A 42 5.74 13.50 -7.85
N ALA A 43 4.85 12.60 -7.43
CA ALA A 43 3.79 12.88 -6.46
C ALA A 43 4.23 12.70 -5.00
N GLY A 44 5.52 12.41 -4.74
CA GLY A 44 6.08 12.23 -3.40
C GLY A 44 5.88 10.84 -2.79
N VAL A 45 5.48 9.84 -3.59
CA VAL A 45 5.40 8.44 -3.14
C VAL A 45 6.80 7.93 -2.84
N ALA A 46 6.96 7.20 -1.73
CA ALA A 46 8.28 6.71 -1.30
C ALA A 46 8.65 5.37 -1.95
N ALA A 47 7.66 4.52 -2.21
CA ALA A 47 7.87 3.24 -2.86
C ALA A 47 6.65 2.79 -3.66
N ILE A 48 6.88 1.97 -4.68
CA ILE A 48 5.83 1.27 -5.42
C ILE A 48 5.99 -0.24 -5.25
N SER A 49 4.87 -0.97 -5.29
CA SER A 49 4.85 -2.42 -5.42
C SER A 49 4.20 -2.78 -6.74
N ILE A 50 4.91 -3.56 -7.57
CA ILE A 50 4.33 -4.16 -8.79
C ILE A 50 4.41 -5.68 -8.71
N GLU A 51 3.44 -6.39 -9.29
CA GLU A 51 3.33 -7.85 -9.24
C GLU A 51 3.48 -8.53 -10.61
N ASP A 52 3.98 -9.76 -10.60
CA ASP A 52 4.36 -10.57 -11.77
C ASP A 52 3.20 -11.29 -12.48
N LYS A 53 1.96 -10.81 -12.29
CA LYS A 53 0.78 -11.28 -13.02
C LYS A 53 0.60 -10.62 -14.39
N ILE A 54 -0.23 -11.24 -15.22
CA ILE A 54 -0.69 -10.62 -16.46
C ILE A 54 -1.61 -9.42 -16.18
N PHE A 55 -1.64 -8.45 -17.09
CA PHE A 55 -2.59 -7.34 -17.06
C PHE A 55 -3.86 -7.69 -17.86
N PRO A 56 -5.07 -7.32 -17.41
CA PRO A 56 -5.39 -6.62 -16.15
C PRO A 56 -5.24 -7.52 -14.92
N LYS A 57 -4.98 -6.88 -13.75
CA LYS A 57 -4.82 -7.59 -12.47
C LYS A 57 -6.10 -8.35 -12.11
N GLN A 58 -5.92 -9.59 -11.65
CA GLN A 58 -6.90 -10.37 -10.93
C GLN A 58 -6.51 -10.42 -9.44
N ASN A 59 -7.50 -10.30 -8.55
CA ASN A 59 -7.24 -10.25 -7.11
C ASN A 59 -6.79 -11.62 -6.58
N SER A 60 -5.75 -11.63 -5.75
CA SER A 60 -5.08 -12.83 -5.22
C SER A 60 -5.96 -13.68 -4.28
N LEU A 61 -6.96 -13.05 -3.66
CA LEU A 61 -7.87 -13.68 -2.69
C LEU A 61 -9.27 -13.91 -3.27
N LEU A 62 -9.51 -13.53 -4.53
CA LEU A 62 -10.79 -13.78 -5.19
C LEU A 62 -10.92 -15.26 -5.52
N GLU A 63 -11.95 -15.90 -4.95
CA GLU A 63 -12.28 -17.28 -5.25
C GLU A 63 -12.60 -17.45 -6.74
N GLY A 64 -12.01 -18.47 -7.37
CA GLY A 64 -12.14 -18.68 -8.81
C GLY A 64 -11.40 -17.66 -9.70
N GLY A 65 -10.65 -16.71 -9.13
CA GLY A 65 -9.88 -15.74 -9.89
C GLY A 65 -8.72 -16.38 -10.67
N ILE A 66 -8.53 -15.96 -11.91
CA ILE A 66 -7.42 -16.40 -12.79
C ILE A 66 -6.09 -15.87 -12.23
N GLN A 67 -5.08 -16.73 -12.09
CA GLN A 67 -3.76 -16.38 -11.52
C GLN A 67 -2.64 -16.49 -12.55
N ASP A 68 -2.94 -16.15 -13.80
CA ASP A 68 -1.97 -16.21 -14.89
C ASP A 68 -0.82 -15.24 -14.64
N MET A 69 0.40 -15.74 -14.82
CA MET A 69 1.62 -15.00 -14.54
C MET A 69 2.35 -14.64 -15.82
N LEU A 70 3.05 -13.52 -15.80
CA LEU A 70 4.03 -13.19 -16.81
C LEU A 70 5.20 -14.17 -16.74
N SER A 71 5.87 -14.33 -17.87
CA SER A 71 7.17 -14.99 -17.87
C SER A 71 8.15 -14.18 -16.98
N GLU A 72 9.12 -14.88 -16.39
CA GLU A 72 10.16 -14.24 -15.58
C GLU A 72 10.86 -13.10 -16.35
N LYS A 73 11.17 -13.33 -17.63
CA LYS A 73 11.81 -12.37 -18.53
C LYS A 73 11.00 -11.07 -18.66
N GLU A 74 9.69 -11.18 -18.88
CA GLU A 74 8.82 -10.00 -19.07
C GLU A 74 8.73 -9.16 -17.80
N PHE A 75 8.65 -9.80 -16.63
CA PHE A 75 8.60 -9.07 -15.37
C PHE A 75 9.96 -8.48 -14.99
N VAL A 76 11.06 -9.17 -15.25
CA VAL A 76 12.43 -8.61 -15.14
C VAL A 76 12.57 -7.34 -15.98
N ALA A 77 12.05 -7.33 -17.21
CA ALA A 77 12.08 -6.13 -18.06
C ALA A 77 11.31 -4.96 -17.44
N LYS A 78 10.20 -5.22 -16.74
CA LYS A 78 9.46 -4.18 -16.00
C LYS A 78 10.25 -3.66 -14.80
N ILE A 79 10.91 -4.51 -14.02
CA ILE A 79 11.73 -4.10 -12.88
C ILE A 79 12.91 -3.22 -13.35
N ILE A 80 13.59 -3.60 -14.44
CA ILE A 80 14.66 -2.78 -15.04
C ILE A 80 14.08 -1.43 -15.48
N ALA A 81 12.96 -1.42 -16.18
CA ALA A 81 12.32 -0.19 -16.64
C ALA A 81 11.86 0.72 -15.49
N ALA A 82 11.47 0.16 -14.35
CA ALA A 82 11.17 0.90 -13.14
C ALA A 82 12.43 1.53 -12.55
N LYS A 83 13.51 0.73 -12.41
CA LYS A 83 14.80 1.17 -11.86
C LYS A 83 15.44 2.27 -12.67
N GLU A 84 15.43 2.17 -13.99
CA GLU A 84 16.00 3.20 -14.88
C GLU A 84 15.14 4.47 -14.93
N ALA A 85 13.87 4.40 -14.52
CA ALA A 85 12.96 5.54 -14.56
C ALA A 85 12.97 6.40 -13.29
N LYS A 86 13.34 5.83 -12.13
CA LYS A 86 13.37 6.58 -10.86
C LYS A 86 14.50 7.62 -10.88
N ARG A 87 14.25 8.80 -10.31
CA ARG A 87 15.20 9.92 -10.26
C ARG A 87 16.01 9.91 -8.98
N SER A 88 15.36 9.59 -7.86
CA SER A 88 15.95 9.52 -6.54
C SER A 88 16.43 8.09 -6.26
N PRO A 89 17.67 7.91 -5.76
CA PRO A 89 18.12 6.60 -5.31
C PRO A 89 17.30 6.07 -4.12
N SER A 90 16.64 6.96 -3.37
CA SER A 90 15.83 6.60 -2.20
C SER A 90 14.42 6.10 -2.54
N PHE A 91 13.93 6.31 -3.77
CA PHE A 91 12.64 5.77 -4.20
C PHE A 91 12.76 4.26 -4.37
N MET A 92 11.89 3.48 -3.73
CA MET A 92 12.01 2.01 -3.70
C MET A 92 11.05 1.31 -4.67
N ILE A 93 11.53 0.22 -5.26
CA ILE A 93 10.74 -0.69 -6.10
C ILE A 93 10.60 -2.02 -5.39
N ILE A 94 9.38 -2.36 -5.00
CA ILE A 94 9.03 -3.64 -4.38
C ILE A 94 8.54 -4.57 -5.49
N ALA A 95 9.26 -5.68 -5.69
CA ALA A 95 8.84 -6.73 -6.62
C ALA A 95 7.99 -7.74 -5.86
N ARG A 96 6.71 -7.83 -6.22
CA ARG A 96 5.78 -8.80 -5.66
C ARG A 96 5.71 -10.04 -6.54
N THR A 97 6.03 -11.20 -5.96
CA THR A 97 5.83 -12.48 -6.65
C THR A 97 4.55 -13.16 -6.18
N GLU A 98 3.73 -13.56 -7.15
CA GLU A 98 2.45 -14.25 -6.95
C GLU A 98 2.58 -15.76 -7.20
N ALA A 99 3.80 -16.31 -7.35
CA ALA A 99 4.03 -17.71 -7.68
C ALA A 99 3.32 -18.70 -6.73
N LEU A 100 3.28 -18.41 -5.43
CA LEU A 100 2.56 -19.23 -4.44
C LEU A 100 1.03 -19.06 -4.56
N ILE A 101 0.55 -17.84 -4.84
CA ILE A 101 -0.87 -17.57 -5.09
C ILE A 101 -1.37 -18.35 -6.32
N ALA A 102 -0.54 -18.42 -7.36
CA ALA A 102 -0.77 -19.16 -8.60
C ALA A 102 -0.55 -20.67 -8.48
N GLY A 103 -0.03 -21.16 -7.35
CA GLY A 103 0.18 -22.59 -7.11
C GLY A 103 1.38 -23.19 -7.84
N LEU A 104 2.35 -22.38 -8.27
CA LEU A 104 3.56 -22.85 -8.96
C LEU A 104 4.62 -23.41 -7.99
N GLY A 105 4.46 -23.18 -6.69
CA GLY A 105 5.29 -23.76 -5.63
C GLY A 105 6.53 -22.94 -5.27
N MET A 106 7.24 -23.42 -4.24
CA MET A 106 8.33 -22.68 -3.58
C MET A 106 9.54 -22.43 -4.50
N ASN A 107 9.93 -23.43 -5.29
CA ASN A 107 11.10 -23.32 -6.18
C ASN A 107 10.92 -22.19 -7.21
N GLU A 108 9.72 -22.07 -7.80
CA GLU A 108 9.40 -21.01 -8.74
C GLU A 108 9.43 -19.63 -8.05
N ALA A 109 8.85 -19.52 -6.85
CA ALA A 109 8.87 -18.28 -6.07
C ALA A 109 10.30 -17.80 -5.77
N ILE A 110 11.19 -18.72 -5.36
CA ILE A 110 12.60 -18.43 -5.09
C ILE A 110 13.34 -18.01 -6.36
N GLN A 111 13.13 -18.74 -7.46
CA GLN A 111 13.75 -18.43 -8.74
C GLN A 111 13.41 -17.01 -9.20
N ARG A 112 12.11 -16.67 -9.17
CA ARG A 112 11.59 -15.36 -9.51
C ARG A 112 12.15 -14.26 -8.62
N ALA A 113 12.13 -14.47 -7.31
CA ALA A 113 12.67 -13.50 -6.35
C ALA A 113 14.16 -13.20 -6.61
N ARG A 114 14.97 -14.23 -6.91
CA ARG A 114 16.39 -14.05 -7.30
C ARG A 114 16.53 -13.26 -8.60
N ALA A 115 15.69 -13.53 -9.60
CA ALA A 115 15.68 -12.78 -10.85
C ALA A 115 15.32 -11.30 -10.63
N TYR A 116 14.34 -11.04 -9.75
CA TYR A 116 13.85 -9.68 -9.48
C TYR A 116 14.85 -8.88 -8.63
N GLU A 117 15.52 -9.52 -7.67
CA GLU A 117 16.66 -8.94 -6.96
C GLU A 117 17.79 -8.58 -7.93
N LYS A 118 18.17 -9.49 -8.83
CA LYS A 118 19.22 -9.23 -9.83
C LYS A 118 18.84 -8.11 -10.80
N ALA A 119 17.56 -7.99 -11.15
CA ALA A 119 17.03 -6.91 -11.98
C ALA A 119 17.08 -5.54 -11.28
N GLY A 120 17.22 -5.54 -9.95
CA GLY A 120 17.39 -4.35 -9.13
C GLY A 120 16.12 -3.86 -8.46
N ALA A 121 15.24 -4.79 -8.06
CA ALA A 121 14.26 -4.51 -7.02
C ALA A 121 14.97 -4.11 -5.71
N ASP A 122 14.31 -3.30 -4.89
CA ASP A 122 14.81 -2.85 -3.60
C ASP A 122 14.26 -3.69 -2.43
N ALA A 123 13.15 -4.41 -2.67
CA ALA A 123 12.56 -5.38 -1.74
C ALA A 123 11.78 -6.46 -2.50
N ILE A 124 11.58 -7.62 -1.88
CA ILE A 124 10.72 -8.69 -2.40
C ILE A 124 9.48 -8.80 -1.52
N LEU A 125 8.30 -8.75 -2.14
CA LEU A 125 7.05 -9.10 -1.48
C LEU A 125 6.66 -10.52 -1.88
N ILE A 126 6.67 -11.42 -0.91
CA ILE A 126 6.16 -12.79 -1.07
C ILE A 126 4.73 -12.85 -0.53
N HIS A 127 3.81 -13.36 -1.34
CA HIS A 127 2.40 -13.47 -0.93
C HIS A 127 1.94 -14.92 -0.92
N SER A 128 1.18 -15.28 0.10
CA SER A 128 0.48 -16.56 0.23
C SER A 128 -0.97 -16.32 0.60
N LYS A 129 -1.84 -17.21 0.12
CA LYS A 129 -3.27 -17.26 0.47
C LYS A 129 -3.60 -18.40 1.43
N LYS A 130 -2.59 -19.13 1.94
CA LYS A 130 -2.79 -20.14 2.97
C LYS A 130 -3.20 -19.49 4.29
N ASN A 131 -3.83 -20.27 5.16
CA ASN A 131 -4.26 -19.79 6.47
C ASN A 131 -3.16 -19.85 7.53
N THR A 132 -1.97 -20.35 7.18
CA THR A 132 -0.78 -20.42 8.03
C THR A 132 0.38 -19.65 7.38
N PRO A 133 1.35 -19.16 8.17
CA PRO A 133 2.50 -18.43 7.66
C PRO A 133 3.60 -19.34 7.08
N ASP A 134 3.42 -20.67 7.09
CA ASP A 134 4.48 -21.66 6.84
C ASP A 134 5.18 -21.46 5.48
N GLU A 135 4.43 -21.23 4.41
CA GLU A 135 5.02 -20.97 3.07
C GLU A 135 5.89 -19.70 3.08
N VAL A 136 5.49 -18.68 3.82
CA VAL A 136 6.22 -17.41 3.87
C VAL A 136 7.49 -17.55 4.72
N PHE A 137 7.44 -18.35 5.78
CA PHE A 137 8.62 -18.70 6.58
C PHE A 137 9.60 -19.57 5.81
N GLU A 138 9.11 -20.62 5.13
CA GLU A 138 9.94 -21.45 4.26
C GLU A 138 10.62 -20.59 3.18
N PHE A 139 9.88 -19.70 2.52
CA PHE A 139 10.47 -18.78 1.54
C PHE A 139 11.58 -17.92 2.17
N ALA A 140 11.32 -17.32 3.33
CA ALA A 140 12.27 -16.43 3.99
C ALA A 140 13.56 -17.15 4.41
N ASP A 141 13.47 -18.40 4.84
CA ASP A 141 14.60 -19.20 5.30
C ASP A 141 15.43 -19.77 4.12
N THR A 142 14.81 -20.00 2.96
CA THR A 142 15.43 -20.71 1.83
C THR A 142 15.84 -19.83 0.66
N TRP A 143 15.23 -18.66 0.47
CA TRP A 143 15.46 -17.80 -0.70
C TRP A 143 16.95 -17.41 -0.86
N GLY A 144 17.61 -17.06 0.24
CA GLY A 144 19.04 -16.74 0.29
C GLY A 144 19.43 -15.38 -0.32
N GLY A 145 18.45 -14.54 -0.68
CA GLY A 145 18.66 -13.18 -1.15
C GLY A 145 19.05 -12.20 -0.04
N LYS A 146 19.43 -10.98 -0.43
CA LYS A 146 19.90 -9.93 0.48
C LYS A 146 18.88 -8.83 0.74
N LEU A 147 17.87 -8.69 -0.12
CA LEU A 147 16.88 -7.62 0.02
C LEU A 147 15.92 -7.89 1.19
N PRO A 148 15.33 -6.84 1.78
CA PRO A 148 14.25 -7.00 2.75
C PRO A 148 13.06 -7.76 2.16
N ILE A 149 12.48 -8.64 2.97
CA ILE A 149 11.25 -9.37 2.65
C ILE A 149 10.05 -8.60 3.23
N VAL A 150 9.04 -8.43 2.39
CA VAL A 150 7.76 -7.81 2.67
C VAL A 150 6.67 -8.87 2.63
N ILE A 151 5.72 -8.82 3.56
CA ILE A 151 4.60 -9.76 3.63
C ILE A 151 3.27 -9.06 3.88
N VAL A 152 2.17 -9.76 3.58
CA VAL A 152 0.80 -9.27 3.78
C VAL A 152 -0.04 -10.35 4.51
N PRO A 153 -0.08 -10.37 5.86
CA PRO A 153 -0.67 -11.46 6.64
C PRO A 153 -2.20 -11.39 6.75
N THR A 154 -2.89 -11.12 5.64
CA THR A 154 -4.36 -11.02 5.63
C THR A 154 -5.01 -12.39 5.83
N SER A 155 -4.47 -13.44 5.21
CA SER A 155 -5.02 -14.81 5.28
C SER A 155 -4.55 -15.61 6.50
N TYR A 156 -3.45 -15.20 7.13
CA TYR A 156 -2.85 -15.86 8.30
C TYR A 156 -2.71 -14.86 9.47
N PRO A 157 -3.83 -14.30 9.97
CA PRO A 157 -3.82 -13.18 10.92
C PRO A 157 -3.31 -13.55 12.32
N SER A 158 -3.15 -14.83 12.64
CA SER A 158 -2.65 -15.31 13.93
C SER A 158 -1.13 -15.27 14.06
N VAL A 159 -0.40 -14.90 13.00
CA VAL A 159 1.06 -14.86 13.02
C VAL A 159 1.58 -13.78 13.98
N ASN A 160 2.53 -14.15 14.85
CA ASN A 160 3.10 -13.23 15.82
C ASN A 160 4.29 -12.45 15.24
N LEU A 161 4.43 -11.19 15.65
CA LEU A 161 5.57 -10.34 15.28
C LEU A 161 6.92 -10.97 15.64
N SER A 162 7.01 -11.67 16.77
CA SER A 162 8.22 -12.36 17.21
C SER A 162 8.66 -13.44 16.24
N ASP A 163 7.72 -14.16 15.64
CA ASP A 163 8.04 -15.24 14.70
C ASP A 163 8.46 -14.64 13.34
N LEU A 164 7.78 -13.59 12.89
CA LEU A 164 8.19 -12.83 11.70
C LEU A 164 9.63 -12.30 11.83
N GLN A 165 10.01 -11.80 13.01
CA GLN A 165 11.37 -11.32 13.29
C GLN A 165 12.42 -12.45 13.24
N LYS A 166 12.12 -13.64 13.78
CA LYS A 166 13.01 -14.81 13.73
C LYS A 166 13.31 -15.22 12.28
N HIS A 167 12.31 -15.16 11.40
CA HIS A 167 12.43 -15.43 9.97
C HIS A 167 12.91 -14.21 9.15
N LYS A 168 13.48 -13.19 9.80
CA LYS A 168 14.12 -12.02 9.16
C LYS A 168 13.20 -11.19 8.26
N ILE A 169 11.88 -11.32 8.39
CA ILE A 169 10.91 -10.47 7.69
C ILE A 169 11.11 -9.01 8.14
N LYS A 170 11.13 -8.09 7.18
CA LYS A 170 11.49 -6.68 7.43
C LYS A 170 10.30 -5.72 7.38
N MET A 171 9.26 -6.04 6.62
CA MET A 171 8.07 -5.20 6.53
C MET A 171 6.81 -6.03 6.47
N ILE A 172 5.77 -5.53 7.14
CA ILE A 172 4.44 -6.14 7.20
C ILE A 172 3.46 -5.09 6.71
N ILE A 173 2.55 -5.48 5.82
CA ILE A 173 1.48 -4.62 5.32
C ILE A 173 0.14 -5.15 5.83
N TYR A 174 -0.56 -4.32 6.61
CA TYR A 174 -1.97 -4.51 6.94
C TYR A 174 -2.82 -3.87 5.84
N ALA A 175 -3.16 -4.65 4.81
CA ALA A 175 -3.61 -4.13 3.53
C ALA A 175 -5.05 -3.57 3.52
N ASN A 176 -5.98 -4.10 4.31
CA ASN A 176 -7.42 -3.82 4.13
C ASN A 176 -8.24 -3.76 5.44
N GLN A 177 -7.58 -3.83 6.59
CA GLN A 177 -8.23 -3.88 7.90
C GLN A 177 -9.02 -2.61 8.18
N THR A 178 -8.47 -1.43 7.85
CA THR A 178 -9.13 -0.12 8.05
C THR A 178 -10.36 0.04 7.17
N LEU A 179 -10.30 -0.41 5.91
CA LEU A 179 -11.46 -0.43 5.00
C LEU A 179 -12.57 -1.33 5.56
N ARG A 180 -12.23 -2.55 5.99
CA ARG A 180 -13.19 -3.52 6.55
C ARG A 180 -13.84 -2.99 7.84
N ALA A 181 -13.05 -2.35 8.71
CA ALA A 181 -13.56 -1.73 9.93
C ALA A 181 -14.50 -0.55 9.63
N SER A 182 -14.10 0.33 8.71
CA SER A 182 -14.91 1.47 8.26
C SER A 182 -16.25 1.01 7.68
N TYR A 183 -16.24 0.05 6.76
CA TYR A 183 -17.47 -0.53 6.20
C TYR A 183 -18.40 -1.08 7.29
N ALA A 184 -17.85 -1.87 8.23
CA ALA A 184 -18.66 -2.46 9.29
C ALA A 184 -19.31 -1.41 10.20
N SER A 185 -18.57 -0.37 10.60
CA SER A 185 -19.10 0.72 11.43
C SER A 185 -20.13 1.56 10.67
N MET A 186 -19.80 2.03 9.46
CA MET A 186 -20.73 2.82 8.64
C MET A 186 -22.03 2.06 8.35
N ASN A 187 -21.96 0.76 8.06
CA ASN A 187 -23.15 -0.05 7.82
C ASN A 187 -24.06 -0.12 9.05
N ARG A 188 -23.50 -0.33 10.26
CA ARG A 188 -24.27 -0.35 11.50
C ARG A 188 -24.91 1.00 11.82
N VAL A 189 -24.17 2.11 11.64
CA VAL A 189 -24.72 3.46 11.82
C VAL A 189 -25.92 3.68 10.90
N LEU A 190 -25.75 3.40 9.60
CA LEU A 190 -26.78 3.66 8.59
C LEU A 190 -28.04 2.79 8.80
N GLU A 191 -27.86 1.54 9.22
CA GLU A 191 -28.99 0.65 9.54
C GLU A 191 -29.79 1.16 10.75
N GLN A 192 -29.11 1.67 11.78
CA GLN A 192 -29.78 2.27 12.93
C GLN A 192 -30.51 3.57 12.55
N ILE A 193 -29.87 4.45 11.77
CA ILE A 193 -30.47 5.70 11.29
C ILE A 193 -31.75 5.41 10.49
N LYS A 194 -31.71 4.45 9.58
CA LYS A 194 -32.86 4.09 8.73
C LYS A 194 -34.10 3.68 9.53
N ASN A 195 -33.91 3.08 10.70
CA ASN A 195 -34.98 2.53 11.54
C ASN A 195 -35.28 3.39 12.78
N SER A 196 -34.72 4.61 12.85
CA SER A 196 -34.84 5.50 13.99
C SER A 196 -35.65 6.75 13.66
N ASP A 197 -36.50 7.19 14.60
CA ASP A 197 -37.21 8.47 14.50
C ASP A 197 -36.30 9.68 14.80
N SER A 198 -35.13 9.46 15.42
CA SER A 198 -34.17 10.50 15.81
C SER A 198 -32.75 9.97 15.82
N LEU A 199 -31.75 10.81 15.55
CA LEU A 199 -30.33 10.43 15.72
C LEU A 199 -29.97 10.10 17.18
N SER A 200 -30.74 10.62 18.15
CA SER A 200 -30.52 10.32 19.58
C SER A 200 -30.74 8.85 19.95
N SER A 201 -31.44 8.06 19.12
CA SER A 201 -31.61 6.62 19.33
C SER A 201 -30.52 5.76 18.70
N VAL A 202 -29.61 6.35 17.92
CA VAL A 202 -28.45 5.66 17.35
C VAL A 202 -27.41 5.47 18.46
N LYS A 203 -27.03 4.21 18.71
CA LYS A 203 -26.10 3.80 19.76
C LYS A 203 -24.71 3.42 19.24
N GLU A 204 -24.55 3.35 17.92
CA GLU A 204 -23.24 3.10 17.32
C GLU A 204 -22.28 4.24 17.67
N GLU A 205 -21.08 3.88 18.10
CA GLU A 205 -20.05 4.85 18.48
C GLU A 205 -19.58 5.63 17.24
N ILE A 206 -19.65 6.96 17.30
CA ILE A 206 -19.13 7.88 16.29
C ILE A 206 -18.25 8.93 16.97
N SER A 207 -17.24 9.43 16.24
CA SER A 207 -16.34 10.47 16.73
C SER A 207 -17.09 11.73 17.12
N ALA A 208 -16.54 12.49 18.07
CA ALA A 208 -17.02 13.83 18.36
C ALA A 208 -16.69 14.80 17.21
N MET A 209 -17.48 15.87 17.05
CA MET A 209 -17.24 16.87 16.00
C MET A 209 -15.90 17.58 16.18
N GLU A 210 -15.46 17.78 17.42
CA GLU A 210 -14.19 18.39 17.78
C GLU A 210 -13.00 17.57 17.28
N GLU A 211 -13.11 16.23 17.28
CA GLU A 211 -12.09 15.34 16.72
C GLU A 211 -11.97 15.51 15.21
N ILE A 212 -13.10 15.69 14.51
CA ILE A 212 -13.13 15.97 13.08
C ILE A 212 -12.49 17.33 12.77
N PHE A 213 -12.81 18.38 13.53
CA PHE A 213 -12.19 19.69 13.36
C PHE A 213 -10.68 19.67 13.61
N LYS A 214 -10.24 18.87 14.60
CA LYS A 214 -8.81 18.65 14.85
C LYS A 214 -8.16 17.90 13.70
N LEU A 215 -8.79 16.85 13.16
CA LEU A 215 -8.28 16.11 12.00
C LEU A 215 -8.13 17.00 10.76
N GLN A 216 -9.08 17.92 10.56
CA GLN A 216 -9.07 18.92 9.49
C GLN A 216 -8.14 20.11 9.76
N LYS A 217 -7.47 20.14 10.92
CA LYS A 217 -6.59 21.25 11.37
C LYS A 217 -7.29 22.62 11.42
N MET A 218 -8.60 22.65 11.65
CA MET A 218 -9.37 23.90 11.65
C MET A 218 -8.89 24.90 12.71
N TYR A 219 -8.45 24.41 13.87
CA TYR A 219 -7.93 25.26 14.93
C TYR A 219 -6.59 25.92 14.55
N GLU A 220 -5.71 25.20 13.84
CA GLU A 220 -4.43 25.73 13.36
C GLU A 220 -4.66 26.85 12.33
N LEU A 221 -5.56 26.63 11.37
CA LEU A 221 -5.93 27.62 10.36
C LEU A 221 -6.47 28.91 11.00
N LYS A 222 -7.34 28.78 12.01
CA LYS A 222 -7.87 29.95 12.73
C LYS A 222 -6.74 30.73 13.42
N THR A 223 -5.79 30.05 14.05
CA THR A 223 -4.63 30.71 14.67
C THR A 223 -3.74 31.40 13.62
N GLU A 224 -3.53 30.79 12.46
CA GLU A 224 -2.78 31.41 11.36
C GLU A 224 -3.46 32.69 10.85
N GLU A 225 -4.78 32.67 10.66
CA GLU A 225 -5.55 33.86 10.28
C GLU A 225 -5.45 34.98 11.33
N GLU A 226 -5.48 34.63 12.62
CA GLU A 226 -5.30 35.59 13.71
C GLU A 226 -3.89 36.20 13.70
N MET A 227 -2.85 35.41 13.46
CA MET A 227 -1.47 35.91 13.32
C MET A 227 -1.33 36.86 12.12
N ILE A 228 -1.95 36.52 10.98
CA ILE A 228 -1.97 37.40 9.80
C ILE A 228 -2.65 38.73 10.14
N LYS A 229 -3.82 38.69 10.81
CA LYS A 229 -4.51 39.91 11.26
C LYS A 229 -3.64 40.74 12.20
N GLN A 230 -2.95 40.13 13.16
CA GLN A 230 -2.04 40.87 14.04
C GLN A 230 -0.89 41.52 13.28
N ASN A 231 -0.33 40.85 12.28
CA ASN A 231 0.72 41.42 11.44
C ASN A 231 0.20 42.60 10.61
N LEU A 232 -1.00 42.49 10.02
CA LEU A 232 -1.64 43.60 9.31
C LEU A 232 -1.90 44.81 10.22
N LYS A 233 -2.30 44.59 11.49
CA LYS A 233 -2.43 45.66 12.50
C LYS A 233 -1.10 46.36 12.76
N LYS A 234 -0.02 45.59 12.97
CA LYS A 234 1.33 46.13 13.20
C LYS A 234 1.84 46.96 12.02
N MET A 235 1.44 46.61 10.81
CA MET A 235 1.78 47.34 9.59
C MET A 235 0.86 48.54 9.31
N GLY A 236 -0.16 48.78 10.15
CA GLY A 236 -1.08 49.91 10.01
C GLY A 236 -2.16 49.74 8.94
N TYR A 237 -2.32 48.53 8.37
CA TYR A 237 -3.35 48.28 7.36
C TYR A 237 -4.75 48.09 7.95
N ILE A 238 -4.84 47.73 9.23
CA ILE A 238 -6.10 47.57 9.95
C ILE A 238 -5.95 48.11 11.37
N SER A 239 -7.03 48.66 11.92
CA SER A 239 -7.13 49.14 13.30
C SER A 239 -7.29 48.00 14.30
#